data_AF-A0A840VAM4-F1
#
_entry.id   AF-A0A840VAM4-F1
#
_cell.length_a   1.000
_cell.length_b   1.000
_cell.length_c   1.000
_cell.angle_alpha   90.00
_cell.angle_beta   90.00
_cell.angle_gamma   90.00
#
_symmetry.space_group_name_H-M   'P 1'
#
loop_
_entity.id
_entity.type
_entity.pdbx_description
1 polymer ?
#
loop_
_entity_poly.entity_id
_entity_poly.type
_entity_poly.pdbx_seq_one_letter_code
_entity_poly.pdbx_strand_id
1 'polypeptide(L)'
;MSKPKAERGLADNQAEAIARNIRVSPRKLNLVAGSIRNLPASRALADLTFSKRRVAKQVKKALESAIANAENNHQLDVDKLYVKLAEVGRGIVMRRFHARGRGRSATVEKWFSHLKIVVEEREQAEKPMRDARPGFGKSAKSAGEAA
;
A
#
# COMPACT_ATOMS: atom_id res chain seq x y z
N MET A 1 -25.76 -16.94 28.94
CA MET A 1 -24.34 -17.12 28.57
C MET A 1 -24.04 -16.28 27.34
N SER A 2 -23.31 -15.18 27.50
CA SER A 2 -22.92 -14.30 26.40
C SER A 2 -21.89 -15.01 25.52
N LYS A 3 -21.94 -14.79 24.20
CA LYS A 3 -20.89 -15.29 23.29
C LYS A 3 -19.53 -14.73 23.73
N PRO A 4 -18.47 -15.54 23.76
CA PRO A 4 -17.13 -15.03 24.03
C PRO A 4 -16.75 -13.97 22.99
N LYS A 5 -16.04 -12.94 23.42
CA LYS A 5 -15.53 -11.87 22.57
C LYS A 5 -14.54 -12.48 21.57
N ALA A 6 -14.71 -12.19 20.29
CA ALA A 6 -13.79 -12.68 19.26
C ALA A 6 -12.36 -12.19 19.55
N GLU A 7 -11.42 -13.11 19.48
CA GLU A 7 -9.98 -12.81 19.59
C GLU A 7 -9.54 -11.93 18.42
N ARG A 8 -8.50 -11.13 18.65
CA ARG A 8 -7.97 -10.20 17.65
C ARG A 8 -7.30 -11.01 16.53
N GLY A 9 -7.73 -10.80 15.29
CA GLY A 9 -7.13 -11.46 14.12
C GLY A 9 -5.80 -10.86 13.65
N LEU A 10 -5.28 -9.85 14.35
CA LEU A 10 -4.01 -9.19 14.05
C LEU A 10 -3.03 -9.43 15.21
N ALA A 11 -1.75 -9.54 14.88
CA ALA A 11 -0.68 -9.62 15.86
C ALA A 11 -0.53 -8.29 16.63
N ASP A 12 0.04 -8.34 17.83
CA ASP A 12 0.11 -7.17 18.72
C ASP A 12 0.94 -6.02 18.16
N ASN A 13 1.91 -6.34 17.30
CA ASN A 13 2.79 -5.42 16.58
C ASN A 13 2.18 -4.88 15.27
N GLN A 14 0.88 -5.08 15.04
CA GLN A 14 0.19 -4.61 13.83
C GLN A 14 -1.00 -3.72 14.17
N ALA A 15 -1.17 -2.69 13.35
CA ALA A 15 -2.36 -1.84 13.37
C ALA A 15 -3.02 -1.82 11.99
N GLU A 16 -4.35 -1.79 11.97
CA GLU A 16 -5.12 -1.69 10.74
C GLU A 16 -5.91 -0.39 10.63
N ALA A 17 -6.11 0.06 9.40
CA ALA A 17 -7.09 1.07 9.04
C ALA A 17 -7.90 0.60 7.84
N ILE A 18 -9.24 0.73 7.96
CA ILE A 18 -10.17 0.35 6.91
C ILE A 18 -10.98 1.58 6.49
N ALA A 19 -10.74 2.04 5.27
CA ALA A 19 -11.56 3.08 4.65
C ALA A 19 -12.64 2.44 3.76
N ARG A 20 -13.90 2.60 4.14
CA ARG A 20 -15.05 2.01 3.43
C ARG A 20 -15.74 3.04 2.52
N ASN A 21 -16.45 2.53 1.51
CA ASN A 21 -17.32 3.31 0.61
C ASN A 21 -16.59 4.43 -0.16
N ILE A 22 -15.36 4.18 -0.58
CA ILE A 22 -14.59 5.13 -1.39
C ILE A 22 -15.15 5.15 -2.81
N ARG A 23 -15.58 6.31 -3.30
CA ARG A 23 -16.17 6.48 -4.65
C ARG A 23 -15.10 6.49 -5.76
N VAL A 24 -14.38 5.38 -5.90
CA VAL A 24 -13.32 5.15 -6.89
C VAL A 24 -13.40 3.70 -7.35
N SER A 25 -12.99 3.44 -8.60
CA SER A 25 -12.88 2.07 -9.12
C SER A 25 -11.72 1.32 -8.43
N PRO A 26 -11.92 0.04 -8.06
CA PRO A 26 -10.88 -0.75 -7.38
C PRO A 26 -9.56 -0.76 -8.15
N ARG A 27 -9.62 -0.81 -9.49
CA ARG A 27 -8.44 -0.86 -10.35
C ARG A 27 -7.57 0.39 -10.23
N LYS A 28 -8.18 1.58 -10.19
CA LYS A 28 -7.45 2.85 -10.05
C LYS A 28 -6.84 3.00 -8.66
N LEU A 29 -7.55 2.50 -7.64
CA LEU A 29 -7.10 2.54 -6.25
C LEU A 29 -5.96 1.55 -6.02
N ASN A 30 -6.06 0.33 -6.58
CA ASN A 30 -5.04 -0.71 -6.46
C ASN A 30 -3.69 -0.29 -7.05
N LEU A 31 -3.68 0.50 -8.12
CA LEU A 31 -2.43 1.02 -8.70
C LEU A 31 -1.67 1.97 -7.76
N VAL A 32 -2.36 2.63 -6.82
CA VAL A 32 -1.73 3.50 -5.81
C VAL A 32 -1.46 2.72 -4.52
N ALA A 33 -2.38 1.85 -4.11
CA ALA A 33 -2.15 0.95 -2.98
C ALA A 33 -0.92 0.05 -3.22
N GLY A 34 -0.74 -0.43 -4.45
CA GLY A 34 0.41 -1.25 -4.83
C GLY A 34 1.75 -0.50 -4.80
N SER A 35 1.76 0.82 -5.01
CA SER A 35 3.00 1.59 -4.95
C SER A 35 3.49 1.85 -3.54
N ILE A 36 2.63 1.72 -2.51
CA ILE A 36 2.99 1.93 -1.11
C ILE A 36 3.21 0.62 -0.33
N ARG A 37 2.94 -0.53 -0.94
CA ARG A 37 3.22 -1.82 -0.31
C ARG A 37 4.71 -1.93 -0.09
N ASN A 38 5.09 -2.51 1.04
CA ASN A 38 6.46 -2.80 1.34
C ASN A 38 7.37 -1.56 1.41
N LEU A 39 6.84 -0.43 1.87
CA LEU A 39 7.60 0.78 2.11
C LEU A 39 7.49 1.22 3.58
N PRO A 40 8.53 1.89 4.10
CA PRO A 40 8.42 2.52 5.42
C PRO A 40 7.35 3.61 5.38
N ALA A 41 6.65 3.79 6.50
CA ALA A 41 5.50 4.68 6.60
C ALA A 41 5.82 6.12 6.15
N SER A 42 6.98 6.64 6.56
CA SER A 42 7.44 8.00 6.21
C SER A 42 7.65 8.18 4.70
N ARG A 43 8.26 7.19 4.03
CA ARG A 43 8.46 7.23 2.57
C ARG A 43 7.14 7.10 1.83
N ALA A 44 6.25 6.22 2.28
CA ALA A 44 4.93 6.06 1.69
C ALA A 44 4.11 7.36 1.78
N LEU A 45 4.20 8.11 2.89
CA LEU A 45 3.56 9.42 3.04
C LEU A 45 4.11 10.45 2.04
N ALA A 46 5.43 10.48 1.83
CA ALA A 46 6.06 11.36 0.85
C ALA A 46 5.59 11.02 -0.58
N ASP A 47 5.65 9.75 -0.96
CA ASP A 47 5.24 9.27 -2.28
C ASP A 47 3.76 9.57 -2.58
N LEU A 48 2.89 9.44 -1.57
CA LEU A 48 1.47 9.77 -1.70
C LEU A 48 1.22 11.29 -1.77
N THR A 49 2.03 12.10 -1.11
CA THR A 49 1.90 13.56 -1.11
C THR A 49 2.25 14.16 -2.47
N PHE A 50 3.31 13.66 -3.12
CA PHE A 50 3.76 14.14 -4.42
C PHE A 50 3.18 13.38 -5.61
N SER A 51 2.28 12.43 -5.36
CA SER A 51 1.64 11.68 -6.44
C SER A 51 0.71 12.56 -7.27
N LYS A 52 0.87 12.52 -8.60
CA LYS A 52 -0.02 13.21 -9.56
C LYS A 52 -1.44 12.62 -9.59
N ARG A 53 -1.65 11.43 -9.03
CA ARG A 53 -2.94 10.72 -9.10
C ARG A 53 -3.91 11.25 -8.04
N ARG A 54 -5.10 11.69 -8.46
CA ARG A 54 -6.18 12.16 -7.55
C ARG A 54 -6.50 11.19 -6.40
N VAL A 55 -6.39 9.89 -6.65
CA VAL A 55 -6.72 8.84 -5.67
C VAL A 55 -5.75 8.82 -4.49
N ALA A 56 -4.53 9.34 -4.65
CA ALA A 56 -3.51 9.38 -3.59
C ALA A 56 -3.98 10.13 -2.35
N LYS A 57 -4.80 11.17 -2.49
CA LYS A 57 -5.38 11.91 -1.35
C LYS A 57 -6.21 11.02 -0.41
N GLN A 58 -6.94 10.06 -0.97
CA GLN A 58 -7.77 9.14 -0.17
C GLN A 58 -6.93 8.06 0.50
N VAL A 59 -5.91 7.55 -0.20
CA VAL A 59 -4.96 6.57 0.34
C VAL A 59 -4.11 7.19 1.45
N LYS A 60 -3.67 8.45 1.28
CA LYS A 60 -2.92 9.21 2.28
C LYS A 60 -3.68 9.31 3.60
N LYS A 61 -4.95 9.73 3.56
CA LYS A 61 -5.79 9.80 4.76
C LYS A 61 -5.94 8.46 5.46
N ALA A 62 -6.08 7.37 4.71
CA ALA A 62 -6.17 6.04 5.29
C ALA A 62 -4.85 5.60 5.93
N LEU A 63 -3.70 5.96 5.33
CA LEU A 63 -2.39 5.65 5.89
C LEU A 63 -2.11 6.48 7.15
N GLU A 64 -2.43 7.77 7.15
CA GLU A 64 -2.35 8.64 8.34
C GLU A 64 -3.19 8.07 9.49
N SER A 65 -4.40 7.58 9.19
CA SER A 65 -5.23 6.90 10.18
C SER A 65 -4.62 5.60 10.69
N ALA A 66 -3.91 4.84 9.86
CA ALA A 66 -3.23 3.62 10.29
C ALA A 66 -2.05 3.92 11.24
N ILE A 67 -1.29 4.97 10.93
CA ILE A 67 -0.18 5.45 11.78
C ILE A 67 -0.73 5.93 13.12
N ALA A 68 -1.79 6.75 13.11
CA ALA A 68 -2.43 7.23 14.33
C ALA A 68 -2.98 6.07 15.18
N ASN A 69 -3.49 4.99 14.57
CA ASN A 69 -3.93 3.82 15.30
C ASN A 69 -2.76 3.04 15.92
N ALA A 70 -1.63 2.96 15.22
CA ALA A 70 -0.42 2.31 15.73
C ALA A 70 0.15 3.05 16.95
N GLU A 71 0.20 4.38 16.89
CA GLU A 71 0.68 5.23 17.98
C GLU A 71 -0.26 5.18 19.19
N ASN A 72 -1.54 5.49 19.01
CA ASN A 72 -2.45 5.68 20.16
C ASN A 72 -2.92 4.37 20.80
N ASN A 73 -3.18 3.33 20.01
CA ASN A 73 -3.78 2.10 20.53
C ASN A 73 -2.76 0.99 20.81
N HIS A 74 -1.62 0.99 20.11
CA HIS A 74 -0.61 -0.05 20.20
C HIS A 74 0.74 0.45 20.72
N GLN A 75 0.91 1.77 20.91
CA GLN A 75 2.14 2.40 21.39
C GLN A 75 3.40 1.98 20.60
N LEU A 76 3.21 1.72 19.30
CA LEU A 76 4.29 1.33 18.39
C LEU A 76 5.09 2.56 17.96
N ASP A 77 6.38 2.37 17.70
CA ASP A 77 7.26 3.44 17.24
C ASP A 77 6.98 3.80 15.77
N VAL A 78 6.58 5.06 15.53
CA VAL A 78 6.20 5.58 14.21
C VAL A 78 7.34 5.45 13.19
N ASP A 79 8.59 5.59 13.63
CA ASP A 79 9.75 5.56 12.73
C ASP A 79 10.08 4.15 12.23
N LYS A 80 9.64 3.12 12.97
CA LYS A 80 9.83 1.69 12.64
C LYS A 80 8.62 1.08 11.93
N LEU A 81 7.58 1.88 11.67
CA LEU A 81 6.38 1.40 10.99
C LEU A 81 6.62 1.17 9.51
N TYR A 82 6.08 0.05 9.04
CA TYR A 82 6.16 -0.38 7.66
C TYR A 82 4.81 -0.83 7.15
N VAL A 83 4.50 -0.51 5.89
CA VAL A 83 3.25 -0.93 5.25
C VAL A 83 3.36 -2.39 4.83
N LYS A 84 2.87 -3.29 5.69
CA LYS A 84 2.83 -4.73 5.43
C LYS A 84 1.87 -5.06 4.30
N LEU A 85 0.66 -4.53 4.37
CA LEU A 85 -0.43 -4.89 3.47
C LEU A 85 -1.23 -3.65 3.08
N ALA A 86 -1.48 -3.52 1.78
CA ALA A 86 -2.36 -2.50 1.22
C ALA A 86 -3.23 -3.15 0.14
N GLU A 87 -4.46 -3.49 0.54
CA GLU A 87 -5.42 -4.24 -0.27
C GLU A 87 -6.66 -3.42 -0.58
N VAL A 88 -7.22 -3.68 -1.76
CA VAL A 88 -8.39 -2.98 -2.26
C VAL A 88 -9.49 -3.98 -2.52
N GLY A 89 -10.53 -3.92 -1.69
CA GLY A 89 -11.75 -4.68 -1.87
C GLY A 89 -12.70 -3.99 -2.85
N ARG A 90 -13.47 -4.80 -3.58
CA ARG A 90 -14.63 -4.31 -4.35
C ARG A 90 -15.76 -3.99 -3.37
N GLY A 91 -16.37 -2.81 -3.51
CA GLY A 91 -17.58 -2.45 -2.78
C GLY A 91 -18.82 -2.55 -3.65
N ILE A 92 -19.86 -1.81 -3.27
CA ILE A 92 -21.11 -1.72 -4.02
C ILE A 92 -20.85 -1.19 -5.45
N VAL A 93 -21.49 -1.79 -6.44
CA VAL A 93 -21.46 -1.29 -7.82
C VAL A 93 -22.87 -0.87 -8.23
N MET A 94 -23.05 0.43 -8.42
CA MET A 94 -24.32 0.98 -8.85
C MET A 94 -24.40 0.97 -10.38
N ARG A 95 -25.37 0.23 -10.93
CA ARG A 95 -25.64 0.20 -12.37
C ARG A 95 -26.54 1.39 -12.75
N ARG A 96 -26.24 2.05 -13.86
CA ARG A 96 -27.01 3.18 -14.41
C ARG A 96 -27.34 2.91 -15.88
N PHE A 97 -28.56 3.23 -16.27
CA PHE A 97 -28.98 3.17 -17.66
C PHE A 97 -28.26 4.25 -18.48
N HIS A 98 -27.86 3.92 -19.69
CA HIS A 98 -27.31 4.87 -20.65
C HIS A 98 -27.85 4.56 -22.05
N ALA A 99 -28.65 5.48 -22.59
CA ALA A 99 -29.22 5.34 -23.92
C ALA A 99 -28.11 5.39 -24.99
N ARG A 100 -28.26 4.56 -26.04
CA ARG A 100 -27.39 4.52 -27.22
C ARG A 100 -28.25 4.61 -28.49
N GLY A 101 -27.60 4.81 -29.63
CA GLY A 101 -28.29 4.91 -30.91
C GLY A 101 -29.05 3.63 -31.29
N ARG A 102 -30.06 3.79 -32.17
CA ARG A 102 -30.89 2.69 -32.71
C ARG A 102 -31.63 1.87 -31.63
N GLY A 103 -32.18 2.54 -30.61
CA GLY A 103 -32.94 1.88 -29.54
C GLY A 103 -32.11 0.99 -28.60
N ARG A 104 -30.77 1.03 -28.69
CA ARG A 104 -29.90 0.23 -27.83
C ARG A 104 -29.69 0.90 -26.47
N SER A 105 -29.44 0.11 -25.44
CA SER A 105 -29.05 0.60 -24.13
C SER A 105 -27.72 -0.01 -23.69
N ALA A 106 -26.93 0.79 -22.98
CA ALA A 106 -25.72 0.36 -22.31
C ALA A 106 -25.87 0.57 -20.80
N THR A 107 -25.09 -0.16 -20.02
CA THR A 107 -24.99 0.04 -18.58
C THR A 107 -23.72 0.82 -18.25
N VAL A 108 -23.82 1.85 -17.42
CA VAL A 108 -22.68 2.53 -16.82
C VAL A 108 -22.57 2.13 -15.35
N GLU A 109 -21.40 1.65 -14.95
CA GLU A 109 -21.14 1.20 -13.59
C GLU A 109 -20.46 2.30 -12.77
N LYS A 110 -21.06 2.67 -11.64
CA LYS A 110 -20.45 3.56 -10.64
C LYS A 110 -19.95 2.70 -9.49
N TRP A 111 -18.63 2.60 -9.44
CA TRP A 111 -17.90 1.73 -8.52
C TRP A 111 -17.66 2.40 -7.17
N PHE A 112 -17.84 1.62 -6.11
CA PHE A 112 -17.26 1.88 -4.79
C PHE A 112 -16.21 0.83 -4.46
N SER A 113 -15.27 1.21 -3.61
CA SER A 113 -14.17 0.35 -3.15
C SER A 113 -13.99 0.48 -1.65
N HIS A 114 -13.38 -0.55 -1.07
CA HIS A 114 -12.87 -0.55 0.30
C HIS A 114 -11.35 -0.64 0.25
N LEU A 115 -10.66 0.11 1.10
CA LEU A 115 -9.22 0.09 1.23
C LEU A 115 -8.88 -0.41 2.63
N LYS A 116 -8.05 -1.45 2.70
CA LYS A 116 -7.46 -1.95 3.94
C LYS A 116 -5.97 -1.69 3.91
N ILE A 117 -5.45 -1.00 4.92
CA ILE A 117 -4.03 -0.79 5.14
C ILE A 117 -3.68 -1.42 6.48
N VAL A 118 -2.64 -2.24 6.51
CA VAL A 118 -2.06 -2.79 7.73
C VAL A 118 -0.62 -2.33 7.81
N VAL A 119 -0.30 -1.68 8.92
CA VAL A 119 1.06 -1.30 9.29
C VAL A 119 1.58 -2.29 10.33
N GLU A 120 2.85 -2.61 10.24
CA GLU A 120 3.56 -3.53 11.13
C GLU A 120 4.81 -2.81 11.63
N GLU A 121 5.08 -2.91 12.93
CA GLU A 121 6.38 -2.55 13.47
C GLU A 121 7.38 -3.66 13.13
N ARG A 122 8.50 -3.27 12.50
CA ARG A 122 9.62 -4.18 12.28
C ARG A 122 10.82 -3.68 13.07
N GLU A 123 11.33 -4.52 13.96
CA GLU A 123 12.70 -4.38 14.42
C GLU A 123 13.61 -4.53 13.19
N GLN A 124 14.51 -3.57 12.99
CA GLN A 124 15.39 -3.55 11.83
C GLN A 124 16.29 -4.79 11.87
N ALA A 125 15.87 -5.85 11.18
CA ALA A 125 16.83 -6.80 10.64
C ALA A 125 17.57 -6.07 9.52
N GLU A 126 18.83 -5.71 9.80
CA GLU A 126 19.81 -5.30 8.80
C GLU A 126 19.65 -6.20 7.57
N LYS A 127 19.09 -5.67 6.48
CA LYS A 127 19.17 -6.42 5.23
C LYS A 127 20.63 -6.36 4.81
N PRO A 128 21.30 -7.50 4.59
CA PRO A 128 22.64 -7.49 4.04
C PRO A 128 22.59 -6.68 2.76
N MET A 129 23.49 -5.71 2.68
CA MET A 129 23.80 -4.94 1.50
C MET A 129 23.86 -5.93 0.34
N ARG A 130 22.87 -5.89 -0.57
CA ARG A 130 22.96 -6.71 -1.79
C ARG A 130 24.21 -6.22 -2.48
N ASP A 131 25.22 -7.08 -2.51
CA ASP A 131 26.52 -6.83 -3.10
C ASP A 131 26.35 -6.01 -4.37
N ALA A 132 27.02 -4.87 -4.41
CA ALA A 132 27.23 -4.14 -5.64
C ALA A 132 27.72 -5.16 -6.67
N ARG A 133 26.94 -5.39 -7.72
CA ARG A 133 27.39 -6.22 -8.85
C ARG A 133 28.76 -5.66 -9.25
N PRO A 134 29.84 -6.46 -9.30
CA PRO A 134 31.11 -5.95 -9.74
C PRO A 134 30.93 -5.44 -11.16
N GLY A 135 31.32 -4.18 -11.37
CA GLY A 135 31.24 -3.52 -12.65
C GLY A 135 31.91 -4.35 -13.74
N PHE A 136 31.32 -4.32 -14.92
CA PHE A 136 31.86 -4.92 -16.12
C PHE A 136 33.31 -4.46 -16.34
N GLY A 137 34.26 -5.39 -16.18
CA GLY A 137 35.61 -5.42 -16.72
C GLY A 137 36.46 -4.13 -16.71
N LYS A 138 37.30 -3.97 -15.68
CA LYS A 138 38.66 -3.44 -15.92
C LYS A 138 39.55 -4.63 -16.27
N SER A 139 39.98 -4.70 -17.52
CA SER A 139 40.98 -5.65 -18.01
C SER A 139 42.25 -5.56 -17.16
N ALA A 140 42.66 -6.67 -16.57
CA ALA A 140 44.00 -6.85 -16.03
C ALA A 140 45.01 -6.68 -17.18
N LYS A 141 45.77 -5.58 -17.16
CA LYS A 141 47.07 -5.50 -17.82
C LYS A 141 48.14 -5.69 -16.76
N SER A 142 48.51 -6.94 -16.52
CA SER A 142 49.84 -7.30 -16.06
C SER A 142 50.54 -7.94 -17.25
N ALA A 143 51.18 -7.11 -18.07
CA ALA A 143 52.17 -7.61 -19.02
C ALA A 143 53.35 -8.13 -18.19
N GLY A 144 53.68 -9.40 -18.41
CA GLY A 144 54.76 -10.09 -17.73
C GLY A 144 56.12 -9.44 -17.97
N GLU A 145 56.88 -9.41 -16.89
CA GLU A 145 58.32 -9.23 -16.84
C GLU A 145 58.97 -10.51 -17.43
N ALA A 146 59.49 -10.39 -18.65
CA ALA A 146 60.35 -11.38 -19.28
C ALA A 146 61.22 -10.67 -20.34
N ALA A 147 62.33 -10.07 -19.90
CA ALA A 147 63.60 -9.89 -20.60
C ALA A 147 64.57 -9.17 -19.66
#